data_AF-F7KZZ4-F1
#
_entry.id   AF-F7KZZ4-F1
#
_cell.length_a   1.000
_cell.length_b   1.000
_cell.length_c   1.000
_cell.angle_alpha   90.00
_cell.angle_beta   90.00
_cell.angle_gamma   90.00
#
_symmetry.space_group_name_H-M   'P 1'
#
loop_
_entity.id
_entity.type
_entity.pdbx_description
1 polymer ?
#
loop_
_entity_poly.entity_id
_entity_poly.type
_entity_poly.pdbx_seq_one_letter_code
_entity_poly.pdbx_strand_id
1 'polypeptide(L)' 'MKKLILTFFLLLTIISFAEIVYITPTGKKYHATKTCKGLVRAKKIIPIERKEAEAKGYKPCKHSYGS' A
#
# COMPACT_ATOMS: atom_id res chain seq x y z
N MET A 1 -14.51 -4.63 -35.45
CA MET A 1 -13.16 -4.33 -34.91
C MET A 1 -13.15 -3.20 -33.87
N LYS A 2 -13.84 -2.06 -34.09
CA LYS A 2 -13.93 -0.97 -33.07
C LYS A 2 -14.53 -1.40 -31.72
N LYS A 3 -15.56 -2.25 -31.72
CA LYS A 3 -16.18 -2.82 -30.50
C LYS A 3 -15.24 -3.78 -29.74
N LEU A 4 -14.31 -4.44 -30.43
CA LEU A 4 -13.31 -5.33 -29.83
C LEU A 4 -12.16 -4.52 -29.19
N ILE A 5 -11.78 -3.40 -29.79
CA ILE A 5 -10.82 -2.45 -29.22
C ILE A 5 -11.40 -1.77 -27.97
N LEU A 6 -12.69 -1.37 -28.01
CA LEU A 6 -13.36 -0.73 -26.89
C LEU A 6 -13.50 -1.67 -25.67
N THR A 7 -13.75 -2.95 -25.91
CA THR A 7 -13.83 -3.97 -24.85
C THR A 7 -12.45 -4.34 -24.30
N PHE A 8 -11.40 -4.35 -25.13
CA PHE A 8 -10.02 -4.51 -24.68
C PHE A 8 -9.55 -3.33 -23.81
N PHE A 9 -9.92 -2.10 -24.17
CA PHE A 9 -9.59 -0.90 -23.39
C PHE A 9 -10.33 -0.85 -22.04
N LEU A 10 -11.55 -1.40 -21.97
CA LEU A 10 -12.32 -1.53 -20.73
C LEU A 10 -11.77 -2.60 -19.77
N LEU A 11 -11.09 -3.63 -20.30
CA LEU A 11 -10.41 -4.65 -19.48
C LEU A 11 -9.09 -4.14 -18.87
N LEU A 12 -8.41 -3.22 -19.55
CA LEU A 12 -7.13 -2.63 -19.09
C LEU A 12 -7.28 -1.72 -17.86
N THR A 13 -8.44 -1.09 -17.66
CA THR A 13 -8.66 -0.15 -16.55
C THR A 13 -8.77 -0.83 -15.17
N ILE A 14 -8.96 -2.14 -15.13
CA ILE A 14 -9.15 -2.91 -13.89
C ILE A 14 -7.81 -3.19 -13.17
N ILE A 15 -6.67 -2.96 -13.82
CA ILE A 15 -5.41 -3.65 -13.45
C ILE A 15 -4.52 -2.91 -12.44
N SER A 16 -4.75 -1.64 -12.06
CA SER A 16 -3.75 -0.92 -11.25
C SER A 16 -4.33 -0.06 -10.13
N PHE A 17 -4.48 -0.67 -8.95
CA PHE A 17 -4.53 0.05 -7.67
C PHE A 17 -3.32 -0.37 -6.82
N ALA A 18 -2.14 0.13 -7.19
CA ALA A 18 -0.96 0.05 -6.34
C ALA A 18 -1.07 1.10 -5.24
N GLU A 19 -1.22 0.67 -3.98
CA GLU A 19 -1.23 1.58 -2.85
C GLU A 19 0.13 1.59 -2.15
N ILE A 20 0.68 2.79 -1.96
CA ILE A 20 1.93 2.98 -1.22
C ILE A 20 1.64 3.12 0.28
N VAL A 21 2.30 2.29 1.07
CA VAL A 21 2.28 2.32 2.53
C VAL A 21 3.70 2.53 3.08
N TYR A 22 3.77 2.85 4.38
CA TYR A 22 5.03 3.18 5.03
C TYR A 22 5.39 2.13 6.06
N ILE A 23 6.62 1.62 6.00
CA ILE A 23 7.19 0.69 6.98
C ILE A 23 8.45 1.28 7.62
N THR A 24 8.96 0.60 8.63
CA THR A 24 10.28 0.86 9.22
C THR A 24 11.11 -0.43 9.18
N PRO A 25 12.45 -0.36 9.11
CA PRO A 25 13.30 -1.55 9.04
C PRO A 25 13.12 -2.53 10.22
N THR A 26 12.76 -2.01 11.40
CA THR A 26 12.63 -2.79 12.65
C THR A 26 11.19 -3.07 13.05
N GLY A 27 10.22 -2.40 12.40
CA GLY A 27 8.80 -2.55 12.70
C GLY A 27 8.19 -3.79 12.04
N LYS A 28 7.03 -4.22 12.55
CA LYS A 28 6.23 -5.33 12.00
C LYS A 28 4.89 -4.86 11.43
N LYS A 29 4.71 -3.55 11.27
CA LYS A 29 3.46 -2.95 10.82
C LYS A 29 3.68 -1.99 9.65
N TYR A 30 2.70 -1.92 8.76
CA TYR A 30 2.62 -0.89 7.73
C TYR A 30 1.62 0.21 8.13
N HIS A 31 1.87 1.42 7.64
CA HIS A 31 1.19 2.64 8.04
C HIS A 31 0.65 3.37 6.79
N ALA A 32 -0.52 4.00 6.90
CA ALA A 32 -1.15 4.71 5.76
C ALA A 32 -0.43 6.03 5.42
N THR A 33 0.16 6.70 6.43
CA THR A 33 0.83 7.99 6.25
C THR A 33 2.18 8.02 6.98
N LYS A 34 3.11 8.86 6.50
CA LYS A 34 4.40 9.12 7.18
C LYS A 34 4.22 9.73 8.57
N THR A 35 3.09 10.40 8.80
CA THR A 35 2.74 11.09 10.06
C THR A 35 1.95 10.23 11.03
N CYS A 36 1.76 8.93 10.74
CA CYS A 36 1.07 8.02 11.64
C CYS A 36 1.67 8.08 13.05
N LYS A 37 0.82 8.10 14.09
CA LYS A 37 1.24 8.10 15.51
C LYS A 37 2.22 6.97 15.84
N GLY A 38 2.14 5.85 15.12
CA GLY A 38 3.07 4.72 15.27
C GLY A 38 4.47 4.94 14.66
N LEU A 39 4.71 6.01 13.91
CA LEU A 39 5.98 6.35 13.26
C LEU A 39 6.71 7.53 13.92
N VAL A 40 6.17 8.14 14.97
CA VAL A 40 6.72 9.36 15.60
C VAL A 40 8.18 9.20 16.04
N ARG A 41 8.59 7.99 16.40
CA ARG A 41 9.96 7.65 16.85
C ARG A 41 10.81 6.98 15.75
N ALA A 42 10.29 6.84 14.54
CA ALA A 42 10.98 6.16 13.45
C ALA A 42 12.09 7.04 12.89
N LYS A 43 13.34 6.56 12.95
CA LYS A 43 14.49 7.25 12.33
C LYS A 43 14.52 7.09 10.81
N LYS A 44 13.97 5.99 10.30
CA LYS A 44 13.91 5.67 8.87
C LYS A 44 12.52 5.14 8.53
N ILE A 45 11.90 5.75 7.53
CA ILE A 45 10.59 5.37 6.98
C ILE A 45 10.81 4.99 5.52
N ILE A 46 10.33 3.82 5.13
CA ILE A 46 10.48 3.28 3.78
C ILE A 46 9.08 3.16 3.15
N PRO A 47 8.83 3.82 2.00
CA PRO A 47 7.62 3.59 1.22
C PRO A 47 7.73 2.27 0.46
N ILE A 48 6.71 1.42 0.53
CA ILE A 48 6.58 0.18 -0.25
C ILE A 48 5.14 0.00 -0.71
N GLU A 49 4.89 -0.87 -1.67
CA GLU A 49 3.52 -1.24 -2.04
C GLU A 49 2.85 -2.04 -0.91
N ARG A 50 1.56 -1.81 -0.63
CA ARG A 50 0.82 -2.56 0.40
C ARG A 50 0.90 -4.05 0.18
N LYS A 51 0.71 -4.51 -1.06
CA LYS A 51 0.77 -5.94 -1.40
C LYS A 51 2.13 -6.53 -1.04
N GLU A 52 3.21 -5.79 -1.30
CA GLU A 52 4.56 -6.19 -0.92
C GLU A 52 4.73 -6.22 0.61
N ALA A 53 4.16 -5.25 1.33
CA ALA A 53 4.17 -5.22 2.79
C ALA A 53 3.48 -6.47 3.38
N GLU A 54 2.31 -6.82 2.86
CA GLU A 54 1.53 -7.98 3.29
C GLU A 54 2.25 -9.29 2.95
N ALA A 55 2.83 -9.40 1.74
CA ALA A 55 3.65 -10.55 1.34
C ALA A 55 4.89 -10.73 2.25
N LYS A 56 5.47 -9.63 2.74
CA LYS A 56 6.57 -9.63 3.73
C LYS A 56 6.09 -9.88 5.17
N GLY A 57 4.80 -10.07 5.41
CA GLY A 57 4.22 -10.36 6.72
C GLY A 57 3.97 -9.15 7.63
N TYR A 58 4.02 -7.93 7.09
CA TYR A 58 3.65 -6.73 7.85
C TYR A 58 2.13 -6.70 8.09
N LYS A 59 1.73 -6.33 9.30
CA LYS A 59 0.32 -6.17 9.66
C LYS A 59 -0.12 -4.70 9.61
N PRO A 60 -1.40 -4.39 9.40
CA PRO A 60 -1.88 -3.02 9.44
C PRO A 60 -1.66 -2.37 10.81
N CYS A 61 -1.26 -1.10 10.81
CA CYS A 61 -1.16 -0.32 12.03
C CYS A 61 -2.55 0.08 12.54
N LYS A 62 -2.86 -0.23 13.81
CA LYS A 62 -4.11 0.16 14.48
C LYS A 62 -4.39 1.68 14.46
N HIS A 63 -3.37 2.52 14.37
CA HIS A 63 -3.56 3.97 14.33
C HIS A 63 -3.92 4.49 12.94
N SER A 64 -3.60 3.74 11.89
CA SER A 64 -3.93 4.08 10.51
C SER A 64 -5.13 3.31 9.97
N TYR A 65 -5.40 2.12 10.53
CA TYR A 65 -6.35 1.16 9.99
C TYR A 65 -7.21 0.49 11.08
N GLY A 66 -7.06 0.88 12.35
CA GLY A 66 -7.95 0.44 13.42
C GLY A 66 -9.10 1.43 13.53
N SER A 67 -10.32 0.91 13.49
CA SER A 67 -11.56 1.62 13.77
C SER A 67 -11.63 2.08 15.22
#